data_AF-A0A1V6D6A5-F1
#
_entry.id   AF-A0A1V6D6A5-F1
#
_cell.length_a   1.000
_cell.length_b   1.000
_cell.length_c   1.000
_cell.angle_alpha   90.00
_cell.angle_beta   90.00
_cell.angle_gamma   90.00
#
_symmetry.space_group_name_H-M   'P 1'
#
loop_
_entity.id
_entity.type
_entity.pdbx_description
1 polymer ?
#
loop_
_entity_poly.entity_id
_entity_poly.type
_entity_poly.pdbx_seq_one_letter_code
_entity_poly.pdbx_strand_id
1 'polypeptide(L)'
;MLDNKPLVIGFGVLALVGVVLFAMQLIPSANNETFPDGLDFVCPSGHEFNMTVSQMNEFYEKHYGEEVPCPKCGATPSRRAVRDPNTGKLRVPDRNEGALPVPGQREGLPDGSNGGRR
;
A
#
# COMPACT_ATOMS: atom_id res chain seq x y z
N MET A 1 3.88 -25.93 -50.55
CA MET A 1 4.58 -24.87 -49.80
C MET A 1 3.52 -24.14 -49.00
N LEU A 2 3.37 -24.42 -47.70
CA LEU A 2 2.42 -23.68 -46.86
C LEU A 2 3.07 -22.34 -46.48
N ASP A 3 2.45 -21.23 -46.88
CA ASP A 3 2.83 -19.88 -46.48
C ASP A 3 2.76 -19.76 -44.94
N ASN A 4 3.94 -19.73 -44.32
CA ASN A 4 4.23 -19.60 -42.89
C ASN A 4 4.06 -18.16 -42.35
N LYS A 5 3.60 -17.23 -43.19
CA LYS A 5 3.36 -15.82 -42.87
C LYS A 5 2.37 -15.56 -41.73
N PRO A 6 1.22 -16.27 -41.59
CA PRO A 6 0.29 -15.97 -40.50
C PRO A 6 0.82 -16.40 -39.12
N LEU A 7 1.76 -17.37 -39.10
CA LEU A 7 2.35 -17.90 -37.87
C LEU A 7 3.40 -16.92 -37.30
N VAL A 8 4.15 -16.25 -38.17
CA VAL A 8 5.11 -15.20 -37.79
C VAL A 8 4.39 -13.96 -37.26
N ILE A 9 3.28 -13.56 -37.88
CA ILE A 9 2.48 -12.41 -37.43
C ILE A 9 1.83 -12.69 -36.06
N GLY A 10 1.29 -13.90 -35.87
CA GLY A 10 0.68 -14.30 -34.59
C GLY A 10 1.68 -14.29 -33.43
N PHE A 11 2.89 -14.82 -33.64
CA PHE A 11 3.95 -14.78 -32.63
C PHE A 11 4.46 -13.36 -32.34
N GLY A 12 4.55 -12.50 -33.36
CA GLY A 12 4.95 -11.11 -33.18
C GLY A 12 4.00 -10.34 -32.27
N VAL A 13 2.69 -10.49 -32.47
CA VAL A 13 1.68 -9.82 -31.64
C VAL A 13 1.70 -10.36 -30.20
N LEU A 14 1.79 -11.68 -30.02
CA LEU A 14 1.85 -12.31 -28.70
C LEU A 14 3.10 -11.89 -27.92
N ALA A 15 4.25 -11.82 -28.57
CA ALA A 15 5.49 -11.34 -27.96
C ALA A 15 5.37 -9.87 -27.54
N LEU A 16 4.78 -9.01 -28.38
CA LEU A 16 4.61 -7.59 -28.09
C LEU A 16 3.66 -7.36 -26.90
N VAL A 17 2.54 -8.09 -26.84
CA VAL A 17 1.63 -8.07 -25.70
C VAL A 17 2.32 -8.56 -24.43
N GLY A 18 3.10 -9.65 -24.51
CA GLY A 18 3.88 -10.17 -23.39
C GLY A 18 4.90 -9.16 -22.85
N VAL A 19 5.60 -8.44 -23.75
CA VAL A 19 6.56 -7.39 -23.37
C VAL A 19 5.87 -6.21 -22.70
N VAL A 20 4.71 -5.77 -23.19
CA VAL A 20 3.96 -4.66 -22.58
C VAL A 20 3.47 -5.06 -21.18
N LEU A 21 2.92 -6.26 -21.01
CA LEU A 21 2.47 -6.76 -19.71
C LEU A 21 3.63 -6.91 -18.73
N PHE A 22 4.79 -7.39 -19.20
CA PHE A 22 5.99 -7.49 -18.38
C PHE A 22 6.55 -6.12 -18.00
N ALA A 23 6.57 -5.16 -18.93
CA ALA A 23 7.00 -3.79 -18.67
C ALA A 23 6.10 -3.11 -17.62
N MET A 24 4.78 -3.35 -17.67
CA MET A 24 3.85 -2.84 -16.65
C MET A 24 4.12 -3.41 -15.25
N GLN A 25 4.62 -4.64 -15.13
CA GLN A 25 5.05 -5.19 -13.82
C GLN A 25 6.34 -4.55 -13.29
N LEU A 26 7.15 -3.94 -14.16
CA LEU A 26 8.39 -3.27 -13.78
C LEU A 26 8.20 -1.79 -13.44
N ILE A 27 7.01 -1.21 -13.66
CA ILE A 27 6.72 0.15 -13.22
C ILE A 27 6.46 0.10 -11.72
N PRO A 28 7.35 0.67 -10.87
CA PRO A 28 7.07 0.75 -9.44
C PRO A 28 5.77 1.54 -9.28
N SER A 29 4.83 0.95 -8.54
CA SER A 29 3.59 1.59 -8.14
C SER A 29 3.90 3.01 -7.66
N ALA A 30 3.17 4.00 -8.16
CA ALA A 30 3.35 5.42 -7.83
C ALA A 30 3.09 5.65 -6.34
N ASN A 31 4.11 5.39 -5.55
CA ASN A 31 4.18 5.60 -4.12
C ASN A 31 4.82 6.96 -3.89
N ASN A 32 4.26 7.74 -2.96
CA ASN A 32 4.77 9.06 -2.59
C ASN A 32 6.17 8.92 -1.94
N GLU A 33 7.05 9.92 -2.06
CA GLU A 33 8.37 9.95 -1.42
C GLU A 33 8.33 9.67 0.09
N THR A 34 7.20 9.95 0.73
CA THR A 34 6.96 9.70 2.17
C THR A 34 6.69 8.22 2.50
N PHE A 35 6.22 7.43 1.54
CA PHE A 35 5.87 6.01 1.71
C PHE A 35 6.26 5.20 0.46
N PRO A 36 7.56 5.09 0.14
CA PRO A 36 8.03 4.43 -1.09
C PRO A 36 7.59 2.97 -1.18
N ASP A 37 7.43 2.32 -0.03
CA ASP A 37 6.99 0.92 0.08
C ASP A 37 5.47 0.77 0.27
N GLY A 38 4.69 1.86 0.22
CA GLY A 38 3.25 1.85 0.46
C GLY A 38 2.88 1.92 1.93
N LEU A 39 1.68 1.44 2.25
CA LEU A 39 1.05 1.54 3.57
C LEU A 39 0.80 0.13 4.09
N ASP A 40 1.33 -0.16 5.27
CA ASP A 40 1.11 -1.44 5.94
C ASP A 40 -0.24 -1.46 6.66
N PHE A 41 -0.95 -2.57 6.56
CA PHE A 41 -2.24 -2.83 7.18
C PHE A 41 -2.25 -4.18 7.90
N VAL A 42 -3.03 -4.24 8.98
CA VAL A 42 -3.27 -5.47 9.75
C VAL A 42 -4.77 -5.68 9.89
N CYS A 43 -5.24 -6.87 9.59
CA CYS A 43 -6.64 -7.25 9.79
C CYS A 43 -6.88 -7.87 11.18
N PRO A 44 -8.14 -8.01 11.64
CA PRO A 44 -8.46 -8.59 12.94
C PRO A 44 -8.01 -10.06 13.08
N SER A 45 -7.90 -10.78 11.96
CA SER A 45 -7.37 -12.14 11.91
C SER A 45 -5.84 -12.21 12.02
N GLY A 46 -5.15 -11.06 12.16
CA GLY A 46 -3.69 -10.98 12.29
C GLY A 46 -2.94 -11.09 10.96
N HIS A 47 -3.60 -10.95 9.82
CA HIS A 47 -2.92 -10.91 8.54
C HIS A 47 -2.36 -9.52 8.25
N GLU A 48 -1.05 -9.49 8.00
CA GLU A 48 -0.35 -8.33 7.48
C GLU A 48 -0.44 -8.31 5.95
N PHE A 49 -0.67 -7.11 5.41
CA PHE A 49 -0.60 -6.83 3.99
C PHE A 49 -0.18 -5.37 3.77
N ASN A 50 0.40 -5.12 2.60
CA ASN A 50 0.82 -3.80 2.19
C ASN A 50 -0.05 -3.34 1.03
N MET A 51 -0.42 -2.07 1.01
CA MET A 51 -1.18 -1.45 -0.05
C MET A 51 -0.53 -0.13 -0.46
N THR A 52 -0.35 0.06 -1.75
CA THR A 52 0.25 1.29 -2.29
C THR A 52 -0.69 2.48 -2.08
N VAL A 53 -0.14 3.70 -2.07
CA VAL A 53 -0.97 4.90 -1.92
C VAL A 53 -1.95 5.04 -3.09
N SER A 54 -1.54 4.67 -4.31
CA SER A 54 -2.41 4.65 -5.49
C SER A 54 -3.58 3.68 -5.31
N GLN A 55 -3.33 2.45 -4.88
CA GLN A 55 -4.40 1.46 -4.63
C GLN A 55 -5.35 1.92 -3.52
N MET A 56 -4.82 2.56 -2.48
CA MET A 56 -5.64 3.12 -1.43
C MET A 56 -6.57 4.22 -1.95
N ASN A 57 -6.02 5.14 -2.75
CA ASN A 57 -6.80 6.23 -3.34
C ASN A 57 -7.87 5.69 -4.30
N GLU A 58 -7.51 4.77 -5.20
CA GLU A 58 -8.47 4.13 -6.11
C GLU A 58 -9.57 3.39 -5.35
N PHE A 59 -9.24 2.76 -4.22
CA PHE A 59 -10.23 2.14 -3.35
C PHE A 59 -11.18 3.20 -2.77
N TYR A 60 -10.66 4.27 -2.16
CA TYR A 60 -11.51 5.31 -1.56
C TYR A 60 -12.30 6.13 -2.57
N GLU A 61 -11.84 6.25 -3.82
CA GLU A 61 -12.62 6.87 -4.91
C GLU A 61 -13.85 6.03 -5.28
N LYS A 62 -13.73 4.70 -5.23
CA LYS A 62 -14.82 3.76 -5.57
C LYS A 62 -15.70 3.39 -4.37
N HIS A 63 -15.12 3.38 -3.18
CA HIS A 63 -15.68 2.88 -1.93
C HIS A 63 -15.57 3.94 -0.83
N TYR A 64 -16.10 5.13 -1.12
CA TYR A 64 -15.96 6.28 -0.22
C TYR A 64 -16.60 6.00 1.15
N GLY A 65 -15.80 6.09 2.20
CA GLY A 65 -16.22 5.84 3.59
C GLY A 65 -16.24 4.36 4.00
N GLU A 66 -15.87 3.43 3.10
CA GLU A 66 -15.70 2.03 3.46
C GLU A 66 -14.29 1.76 4.00
N GLU A 67 -14.18 0.76 4.86
CA GLU A 67 -12.90 0.30 5.38
C GLU A 67 -12.25 -0.70 4.41
N VAL A 68 -10.93 -0.61 4.25
CA VAL A 68 -10.20 -1.51 3.36
C VAL A 68 -10.34 -2.96 3.84
N PRO A 69 -10.83 -3.90 3.03
CA PRO A 69 -10.93 -5.30 3.41
C PRO A 69 -9.57 -5.99 3.34
N CYS A 70 -9.36 -7.00 4.18
CA CYS A 70 -8.17 -7.83 4.08
C CYS A 70 -8.19 -8.65 2.77
N PRO A 71 -7.16 -8.58 1.91
CA PRO A 71 -7.12 -9.34 0.66
C PRO A 71 -6.99 -10.86 0.87
N LYS A 72 -6.59 -11.30 2.07
CA LYS A 72 -6.39 -12.74 2.38
C LYS A 72 -7.64 -13.41 2.93
N CYS A 73 -8.40 -12.72 3.78
CA CYS A 73 -9.56 -13.30 4.48
C CYS A 73 -10.87 -12.51 4.34
N GLY A 74 -10.85 -11.34 3.71
CA GLY A 74 -12.01 -10.47 3.57
C GLY A 74 -12.45 -9.74 4.85
N ALA A 75 -11.75 -9.93 5.97
CA ALA A 75 -12.13 -9.30 7.24
C ALA A 75 -11.96 -7.76 7.20
N THR A 76 -12.92 -7.07 7.82
CA THR A 76 -12.99 -5.62 8.02
C THR A 76 -13.28 -5.31 9.51
N PRO A 77 -12.82 -4.17 10.07
CA PRO A 77 -11.84 -3.22 9.52
C PRO A 77 -10.44 -3.82 9.40
N SER A 78 -9.73 -3.57 8.31
CA SER A 78 -8.27 -3.56 8.38
C SER A 78 -7.81 -2.19 8.91
N ARG A 79 -6.81 -2.20 9.79
CA ARG A 79 -6.24 -0.98 10.37
C ARG A 79 -4.87 -0.73 9.80
N ARG A 80 -4.57 0.54 9.52
CA ARG A 80 -3.22 0.96 9.16
C ARG A 80 -2.28 0.64 10.32
N ALA A 81 -1.17 0.00 10.00
CA ALA A 81 -0.09 -0.29 10.92
C ALA A 81 1.15 0.51 10.54
N VAL A 82 1.99 0.76 11.53
CA VAL A 82 3.30 1.38 11.37
C VAL A 82 4.34 0.32 11.69
N ARG A 83 5.37 0.24 10.84
CA ARG A 83 6.52 -0.62 11.09
C ARG A 83 7.46 0.07 12.07
N ASP A 84 7.72 -0.58 13.19
CA ASP A 84 8.71 -0.12 14.16
C ASP A 84 10.12 -0.20 13.51
N PRO A 85 10.90 0.90 13.45
CA PRO A 85 12.21 0.90 12.80
C PRO A 85 13.27 0.08 13.56
N ASN A 86 13.09 -0.15 14.86
CA ASN A 86 14.03 -0.91 15.68
C ASN A 86 13.75 -2.41 15.64
N THR A 87 12.47 -2.78 15.64
CA THR A 87 12.06 -4.20 15.73
C THR A 87 11.54 -4.78 14.43
N GLY A 88 11.23 -3.94 13.43
CA GLY A 88 10.62 -4.34 12.16
C GLY A 88 9.18 -4.85 12.28
N LYS A 89 8.60 -4.87 13.49
CA LYS A 89 7.26 -5.37 13.75
C LYS A 89 6.20 -4.33 13.38
N LEU A 90 5.10 -4.80 12.80
CA LEU A 90 3.93 -3.97 12.58
C LEU A 90 3.18 -3.75 13.90
N ARG A 91 2.87 -2.49 14.18
CA ARG A 91 2.04 -2.10 15.32
C ARG A 91 0.90 -1.24 14.81
N VAL A 92 -0.30 -1.53 15.28
CA VAL A 92 -1.46 -0.66 15.05
C VAL A 92 -1.37 0.45 16.08
N PRO A 93 -1.15 1.72 15.69
CA PRO A 93 -1.10 2.81 16.64
C PRO A 93 -2.46 2.94 17.34
N ASP A 94 -2.46 3.05 18.66
CA ASP A 94 -3.70 3.28 19.40
C ASP A 94 -4.25 4.67 19.06
N ARG A 95 -5.58 4.80 19.01
CA ARG A 95 -6.23 6.07 18.61
C ARG A 95 -5.84 7.28 19.49
N ASN A 96 -5.36 7.00 20.70
CA ASN A 96 -4.92 8.00 21.68
C ASN A 96 -3.41 8.19 21.71
N GLU A 97 -2.66 7.32 21.02
CA GLU A 97 -1.23 7.50 20.81
C GLU A 97 -1.12 8.45 19.61
N GLY A 98 -0.85 9.73 19.89
CA GLY A 98 -0.64 10.73 18.85
C GLY A 98 0.24 10.16 17.74
N ALA A 99 -0.11 10.45 16.48
CA ALA A 99 0.50 9.85 15.29
C ALA A 99 2.01 9.65 15.48
N LEU A 100 2.46 8.39 15.40
CA LEU A 100 3.88 8.06 15.53
C LEU A 100 4.70 8.99 14.64
N PRO A 101 5.84 9.51 15.14
CA PRO A 101 6.65 10.45 14.38
C PRO A 101 6.99 9.84 13.02
N VAL A 102 6.65 10.57 11.96
CA VAL A 102 6.94 10.16 10.59
C VAL A 102 8.47 10.06 10.45
N PRO A 103 9.02 8.97 9.89
CA PRO A 103 10.46 8.87 9.66
C PRO A 103 10.95 10.08 8.87
N GLY A 104 11.84 10.89 9.48
CA GLY A 104 12.36 12.14 8.90
C GLY A 104 11.81 13.44 9.48
N GLN A 105 10.76 13.41 10.33
CA GLN A 105 10.42 14.58 11.15
C GLN A 105 11.39 14.67 12.34
N ARG A 106 12.26 15.68 12.31
CA ARG A 106 13.07 16.05 13.48
C ARG A 106 12.13 16.33 14.67
N GLU A 107 12.36 15.62 15.76
CA GLU A 107 11.76 15.85 17.07
C GLU A 107 12.02 17.31 17.47
N GLY A 108 10.98 18.13 17.37
CA GLY A 108 11.12 19.57 17.49
C GLY A 108 9.78 20.28 17.59
N LEU A 109 8.83 19.73 18.35
CA LEU A 109 7.70 20.53 18.82
C LEU A 109 7.52 20.28 20.32
N PRO A 110 7.76 21.27 21.18
CA PRO A 110 7.60 21.10 22.62
C PRO A 110 6.14 20.80 22.96
N ASP A 111 6.01 19.80 23.83
CA ASP A 111 4.77 19.29 24.40
C ASP A 111 4.04 20.42 25.15
N GLY A 112 2.99 20.93 24.53
CA GLY A 112 2.09 21.92 25.10
C GLY A 112 1.13 21.29 26.12
N SER A 113 1.67 20.63 27.13
CA SER A 113 0.94 20.22 28.33
C SER A 113 0.52 21.46 29.10
N ASN A 114 -0.76 21.84 29.05
CA ASN A 114 -1.34 22.64 30.13
C ASN A 114 -2.87 22.48 30.30
N GLY A 115 -3.26 22.13 31.53
CA GLY A 115 -4.60 22.32 32.10
C GLY A 115 -5.60 21.19 31.80
N GLY A 116 -5.91 20.24 32.69
CA GLY A 116 -5.94 20.32 34.14
C GLY A 116 -7.37 20.55 34.64
N ARG A 117 -7.99 19.44 35.08
CA ARG A 117 -8.98 19.29 36.17
C ARG A 117 -10.40 19.90 36.04
N ARG A 118 -11.33 18.94 36.26
CA ARG A 118 -12.62 19.01 36.98
C ARG A 118 -13.80 19.63 36.27
#